data_AF-A0A932ZAH3-F1
#
_entry.id   AF-A0A932ZAH3-F1
#
_cell.length_a   1.000
_cell.length_b   1.000
_cell.length_c   1.000
_cell.angle_alpha   90.00
_cell.angle_beta   90.00
_cell.angle_gamma   90.00
#
_symmetry.space_group_name_H-M   'P 1'
#
loop_
_entity.id
_entity.type
_entity.pdbx_description
1 polymer ?
#
loop_
_entity_poly.entity_id
_entity_poly.type
_entity_poly.pdbx_seq_one_letter_code
_entity_poly.pdbx_strand_id
1 'polypeptide(L)'
;MSDALRRPPAFALVASLCMLGLGAPVGGALVAVQDELNTMALREVVRRPEVHGFVGAEVIDEARIAEVVEQSNNALRMFHVHALGVGMLILLVSLVIVNLPLTAPLQRALCVLVSLGAFYPPGWLVLAWLIPYWGLDRLRGPVEWSFFVPFGGAIIVGIWGTVVAWALTRGARRKGRPS
;
A
#
# COMPACT_ATOMS: atom_id res chain seq x y z
N MET A 1 6.90 17.72 34.70
CA MET A 1 6.95 17.98 33.24
C MET A 1 5.89 17.12 32.62
N SER A 2 4.91 17.71 31.94
CA SER A 2 3.88 16.94 31.24
C SER A 2 4.57 16.03 30.23
N ASP A 3 4.43 14.72 30.38
CA ASP A 3 4.88 13.72 29.39
C ASP A 3 4.02 13.86 28.13
N ALA A 4 4.23 14.93 27.39
CA ALA A 4 3.56 15.18 26.13
C ALA A 4 4.16 14.25 25.08
N LEU A 5 3.31 13.42 24.47
CA LEU A 5 3.66 12.60 23.31
C LEU A 5 4.28 13.48 22.22
N ARG A 6 5.45 13.09 21.73
CA ARG A 6 6.07 13.77 20.61
C ARG A 6 5.28 13.49 19.35
N ARG A 7 5.02 14.54 18.56
CA ARG A 7 4.38 14.41 17.26
C ARG A 7 5.32 13.77 16.23
N PRO A 8 4.81 12.93 15.32
CA PRO A 8 5.57 12.47 14.16
C PRO A 8 6.07 13.62 13.28
N PRO A 9 7.09 13.39 12.44
CA PRO A 9 7.52 14.37 11.45
C PRO A 9 6.39 14.71 10.47
N ALA A 10 6.35 15.95 9.99
CA ALA A 10 5.28 16.43 9.09
C ALA A 10 5.10 15.55 7.84
N PHE A 11 6.19 15.07 7.23
CA PHE A 11 6.10 14.21 6.05
C PHE A 11 5.37 12.88 6.33
N ALA A 12 5.53 12.30 7.52
CA ALA A 12 4.87 11.06 7.89
C ALA A 12 3.37 11.28 8.12
N LEU A 13 3.02 12.42 8.73
CA LEU A 13 1.63 12.84 8.90
C LEU A 13 0.96 13.10 7.54
N VAL A 14 1.62 13.83 6.64
CA VAL A 14 1.11 14.09 5.29
C VAL A 14 0.92 12.78 4.52
N ALA A 15 1.93 11.90 4.52
CA ALA A 15 1.84 10.60 3.86
C ALA A 15 0.65 9.76 4.40
N SER A 16 0.48 9.70 5.72
CA SER A 16 -0.65 9.03 6.36
C SER A 16 -1.99 9.65 5.95
N LEU A 17 -2.13 10.97 6.06
CA LEU A 17 -3.37 11.68 5.74
C LEU A 17 -3.74 11.58 4.26
N CYS A 18 -2.76 11.64 3.35
CA CYS A 18 -2.99 11.38 1.93
C CYS A 18 -3.53 9.97 1.70
N MET A 19 -2.93 8.95 2.32
CA MET A 19 -3.38 7.57 2.16
C MET A 19 -4.77 7.34 2.74
N LEU A 20 -5.06 7.90 3.92
CA LEU A 20 -6.41 7.84 4.51
C LEU A 20 -7.44 8.58 3.67
N GLY A 21 -7.08 9.79 3.22
CA GLY A 21 -7.93 10.67 2.41
C GLY A 21 -8.20 10.13 1.01
N LEU A 22 -7.32 9.30 0.45
CA LEU A 22 -7.55 8.60 -0.81
C LEU A 22 -8.27 7.26 -0.61
N GLY A 23 -7.89 6.49 0.42
CA GLY A 23 -8.47 5.19 0.71
C GLY A 23 -9.94 5.27 1.07
N ALA A 24 -10.32 6.16 1.99
CA ALA A 24 -11.69 6.30 2.47
C ALA A 24 -12.73 6.56 1.35
N PRO A 25 -12.56 7.56 0.48
CA PRO A 25 -13.55 7.83 -0.58
C PRO A 25 -13.62 6.71 -1.62
N VAL A 26 -12.51 6.02 -1.92
CA VAL A 26 -12.56 4.87 -2.84
C VAL A 26 -13.44 3.75 -2.29
N GLY A 27 -13.47 3.55 -0.97
CA GLY A 27 -14.40 2.61 -0.34
C GLY A 27 -15.87 2.97 -0.58
N GLY A 28 -16.20 4.27 -0.47
CA GLY A 28 -17.54 4.77 -0.80
C GLY A 28 -17.87 4.64 -2.29
N ALA A 29 -16.90 4.97 -3.16
CA ALA A 29 -17.06 4.86 -4.62
C ALA A 29 -17.29 3.41 -5.06
N LEU A 30 -16.56 2.45 -4.47
CA LEU A 30 -16.74 1.01 -4.72
C LEU A 30 -18.15 0.50 -4.38
N VAL A 31 -18.93 1.23 -3.57
CA VAL A 31 -20.34 0.89 -3.32
C VAL A 31 -21.25 1.68 -4.26
N ALA A 32 -20.96 2.98 -4.47
CA ALA A 32 -21.84 3.88 -5.21
C ALA A 32 -21.82 3.68 -6.73
N VAL A 33 -20.67 3.30 -7.31
CA VAL A 33 -20.46 3.25 -8.77
C VAL A 33 -19.89 1.92 -9.27
N GLN A 34 -20.07 0.83 -8.50
CA GLN A 34 -19.53 -0.50 -8.84
C GLN A 34 -19.99 -0.98 -10.22
N ASP A 35 -21.27 -0.78 -10.55
CA ASP A 35 -21.85 -1.23 -11.82
C ASP A 35 -21.28 -0.47 -13.02
N GLU A 36 -21.02 0.83 -12.85
CA GLU A 36 -20.37 1.66 -13.88
C GLU A 36 -18.92 1.23 -14.11
N LEU A 37 -18.18 0.94 -13.04
CA LEU A 37 -16.81 0.42 -13.11
C LEU A 37 -16.76 -0.95 -13.81
N ASN A 38 -17.70 -1.85 -13.48
CA ASN A 38 -17.84 -3.15 -14.14
C ASN A 38 -18.12 -2.99 -15.64
N THR A 39 -19.07 -2.13 -15.98
CA THR A 39 -19.46 -1.88 -17.38
C THR A 39 -18.31 -1.26 -18.17
N MET A 40 -17.57 -0.34 -17.56
CA MET A 40 -16.38 0.25 -18.16
C MET A 40 -15.30 -0.80 -18.42
N ALA A 41 -14.95 -1.60 -17.40
CA ALA A 41 -13.93 -2.63 -17.52
C ALA A 41 -14.32 -3.67 -18.59
N LEU A 42 -15.56 -4.15 -18.56
CA LEU A 42 -16.09 -5.09 -19.55
C LEU A 42 -15.94 -4.56 -20.97
N ARG A 43 -16.32 -3.30 -21.21
CA ARG A 43 -16.21 -2.66 -22.53
C ARG A 43 -14.79 -2.68 -23.05
N GLU A 44 -13.80 -2.41 -22.20
CA GLU A 44 -12.40 -2.35 -22.61
C GLU A 44 -11.78 -3.74 -22.78
N VAL A 45 -12.21 -4.72 -21.97
CA VAL A 45 -11.78 -6.12 -22.06
C VAL A 45 -12.25 -6.76 -23.37
N VAL A 46 -13.54 -6.63 -23.71
CA VAL A 46 -14.11 -7.23 -24.94
C VAL A 46 -13.52 -6.62 -26.21
N ARG A 47 -13.07 -5.36 -26.15
CA ARG A 47 -12.39 -4.68 -27.29
C ARG A 47 -10.99 -5.21 -27.59
N ARG A 48 -10.38 -6.00 -26.69
CA ARG A 48 -8.97 -6.41 -26.76
C ARG A 48 -8.76 -7.90 -26.48
N PRO A 49 -9.42 -8.80 -27.24
CA PRO A 49 -9.34 -10.23 -27.01
C PRO A 49 -7.90 -10.78 -27.02
N GLU A 50 -7.03 -10.22 -27.86
CA GLU A 50 -5.63 -10.62 -28.05
C GLU A 50 -4.76 -10.38 -26.81
N VAL A 51 -5.11 -9.39 -25.99
CA VAL A 51 -4.37 -9.06 -24.76
C VAL A 51 -4.72 -10.02 -23.63
N HIS A 52 -5.95 -10.55 -23.65
CA HIS A 52 -6.50 -11.39 -22.58
C HIS A 52 -6.49 -12.89 -22.91
N GLY A 53 -6.06 -13.25 -24.12
CA GLY A 53 -5.89 -14.63 -24.56
C GLY A 53 -7.22 -15.33 -24.88
N PHE A 54 -8.22 -14.59 -25.35
CA PHE A 54 -9.52 -15.17 -25.72
C PHE A 54 -9.40 -16.04 -26.97
N VAL A 55 -10.09 -17.17 -26.96
CA VAL A 55 -9.96 -18.22 -27.99
C VAL A 55 -11.06 -18.17 -29.05
N GLY A 56 -12.03 -17.26 -28.90
CA GLY A 56 -13.17 -17.08 -29.80
C GLY A 56 -14.33 -18.04 -29.52
N ALA A 57 -14.27 -18.78 -28.42
CA ALA A 57 -15.31 -19.72 -28.00
C ALA A 57 -16.13 -19.08 -26.87
N GLU A 58 -17.38 -18.69 -27.19
CA GLU A 58 -18.26 -17.90 -26.32
C GLU A 58 -18.33 -18.40 -24.87
N VAL A 59 -18.57 -19.70 -24.66
CA VAL A 59 -18.70 -20.30 -23.32
C VAL A 59 -17.38 -20.25 -22.52
N ILE A 60 -16.23 -20.33 -23.20
CA ILE A 60 -14.91 -20.30 -22.54
C ILE A 60 -14.51 -18.86 -22.24
N ASP A 61 -14.73 -17.97 -23.21
CA ASP A 61 -14.34 -16.58 -23.12
C ASP A 61 -15.21 -15.80 -22.13
N GLU A 62 -16.49 -16.15 -21.95
CA GLU A 62 -17.37 -15.50 -20.97
C GLU A 62 -16.81 -15.59 -19.54
N ALA A 63 -16.38 -16.79 -19.12
CA ALA A 63 -15.79 -16.99 -17.80
C ALA A 63 -14.49 -16.19 -17.64
N ARG A 64 -13.66 -16.15 -18.69
CA ARG A 64 -12.39 -15.42 -18.68
C ARG A 64 -12.60 -13.91 -18.66
N ILE A 65 -13.58 -13.39 -19.40
CA ILE A 65 -13.96 -11.97 -19.40
C ILE A 65 -14.38 -11.55 -17.99
N ALA A 66 -15.26 -12.33 -17.36
CA ALA A 66 -15.70 -12.07 -15.99
C ALA A 66 -14.53 -12.06 -14.99
N GLU A 67 -13.59 -13.00 -15.14
CA GLU A 67 -12.37 -13.08 -14.33
C GLU A 67 -11.53 -11.80 -14.46
N VAL A 68 -11.25 -11.34 -15.69
CA VAL A 68 -10.41 -10.15 -15.93
C VAL A 68 -11.08 -8.88 -15.38
N VAL A 69 -12.40 -8.74 -15.57
CA VAL A 69 -13.17 -7.63 -14.99
C VAL A 69 -13.09 -7.66 -13.46
N GLU A 70 -13.24 -8.83 -12.84
CA GLU A 70 -13.14 -8.96 -11.39
C GLU A 70 -11.72 -8.68 -10.89
N GLN A 71 -10.66 -9.08 -11.61
CA GLN A 71 -9.28 -8.75 -11.25
C GLN A 71 -9.05 -7.23 -11.21
N SER A 72 -9.58 -6.50 -12.19
CA SER A 72 -9.55 -5.04 -12.24
C SER A 72 -10.23 -4.41 -11.01
N ASN A 73 -11.43 -4.88 -10.68
CA ASN A 73 -12.19 -4.40 -9.53
C ASN A 73 -11.55 -4.77 -8.20
N ASN A 74 -11.05 -5.99 -8.08
CA ASN A 74 -10.33 -6.45 -6.90
C ASN A 74 -9.07 -5.61 -6.67
N ALA A 75 -8.36 -5.20 -7.72
CA ALA A 75 -7.25 -4.28 -7.57
C ALA A 75 -7.69 -2.93 -6.98
N LEU A 76 -8.87 -2.40 -7.34
CA LEU A 76 -9.41 -1.18 -6.73
C LEU A 76 -9.82 -1.39 -5.26
N ARG A 77 -10.39 -2.56 -4.92
CA ARG A 77 -10.64 -2.96 -3.53
C ARG A 77 -9.34 -3.04 -2.73
N MET A 78 -8.29 -3.60 -3.34
CA MET A 78 -6.95 -3.68 -2.74
C MET A 78 -6.34 -2.30 -2.52
N PHE A 79 -6.52 -1.36 -3.45
CA PHE A 79 -6.13 0.04 -3.24
C PHE A 79 -6.82 0.61 -2.00
N HIS A 80 -8.13 0.48 -1.88
CA HIS A 80 -8.90 0.99 -0.74
C HIS A 80 -8.37 0.45 0.60
N VAL A 81 -8.29 -0.86 0.75
CA VAL A 81 -7.88 -1.48 2.03
C VAL A 81 -6.42 -1.19 2.37
N HIS A 82 -5.52 -1.21 1.37
CA HIS A 82 -4.11 -0.92 1.62
C HIS A 82 -3.85 0.56 1.85
N ALA A 83 -4.56 1.48 1.18
CA ALA A 83 -4.42 2.90 1.45
C ALA A 83 -4.84 3.22 2.90
N LEU A 84 -5.97 2.68 3.37
CA LEU A 84 -6.38 2.84 4.76
C LEU A 84 -5.40 2.19 5.74
N GLY A 85 -5.05 0.93 5.51
CA GLY A 85 -4.16 0.16 6.38
C GLY A 85 -2.76 0.77 6.47
N VAL A 86 -2.14 1.12 5.34
CA VAL A 86 -0.83 1.76 5.28
C VAL A 86 -0.88 3.17 5.86
N GLY A 87 -1.93 3.95 5.60
CA GLY A 87 -2.11 5.27 6.19
C GLY A 87 -2.13 5.23 7.73
N MET A 88 -2.84 4.26 8.30
CA MET A 88 -2.87 4.03 9.75
C MET A 88 -1.52 3.52 10.27
N LEU A 89 -0.89 2.59 9.56
CA LEU A 89 0.41 2.02 9.92
C LEU A 89 1.50 3.10 9.98
N ILE A 90 1.56 3.99 8.98
CA ILE A 90 2.52 5.11 8.97
C ILE A 90 2.35 5.99 10.21
N LEU A 91 1.11 6.34 10.53
CA LEU A 91 0.82 7.19 11.69
C LEU A 91 1.25 6.53 13.00
N LEU A 92 0.82 5.30 13.23
CA LEU A 92 1.08 4.60 14.49
C LEU A 92 2.56 4.28 14.68
N VAL A 93 3.22 3.77 13.64
CA VAL A 93 4.64 3.39 13.74
C VAL A 93 5.51 4.63 13.86
N SER A 94 5.23 5.71 13.13
CA SER A 94 5.99 6.96 13.27
C SER A 94 5.82 7.58 14.66
N LEU A 95 4.63 7.49 15.27
CA LEU A 95 4.40 7.91 16.65
C LEU A 95 5.23 7.07 17.63
N VAL A 96 5.30 5.76 17.44
CA VAL A 96 6.18 4.89 18.24
C VAL A 96 7.64 5.32 18.08
N ILE A 97 8.14 5.42 16.85
CA ILE A 97 9.55 5.76 16.54
C ILE A 97 10.00 7.04 17.27
N VAL A 98 9.24 8.12 17.16
CA VAL A 98 9.65 9.42 17.73
C VAL A 98 9.61 9.45 19.27
N ASN A 99 8.85 8.55 19.89
CA ASN A 99 8.75 8.43 21.34
C ASN A 99 9.69 7.36 21.93
N LEU A 100 10.42 6.61 21.10
CA LEU A 100 11.49 5.72 21.57
C LEU A 100 12.78 6.49 21.90
N PRO A 101 13.63 5.98 22.82
CA PRO A 101 14.90 6.61 23.19
C PRO A 101 15.99 6.37 22.13
N LEU A 102 15.71 6.75 20.89
CA LEU A 102 16.60 6.63 19.74
C LEU A 102 17.24 7.98 19.42
N THR A 103 18.35 7.97 18.67
CA THR A 103 18.96 9.21 18.16
C THR A 103 18.06 9.85 17.11
N ALA A 104 18.05 11.19 17.04
CA ALA A 104 17.20 11.92 16.10
C ALA A 104 17.43 11.53 14.61
N PRO A 105 18.67 11.28 14.13
CA PRO A 105 18.89 10.81 12.77
C PRO A 105 18.27 9.43 12.51
N LEU A 106 18.37 8.50 13.47
CA LEU A 106 17.79 7.17 13.34
C LEU A 106 16.26 7.22 13.35
N GLN A 107 15.66 8.02 14.23
CA GLN A 107 14.22 8.25 14.22
C GLN A 107 13.76 8.77 12.86
N ARG A 108 14.46 9.77 12.31
CA ARG A 108 14.13 10.34 11.00
C ARG A 108 14.24 9.29 9.89
N ALA A 109 15.31 8.51 9.86
CA ALA A 109 15.51 7.45 8.86
C ALA A 109 14.40 6.39 8.91
N LEU A 110 14.04 5.90 10.10
CA LEU A 110 12.95 4.95 10.28
C LEU A 110 11.60 5.54 9.88
N CYS A 111 11.31 6.80 10.23
CA CYS A 111 10.10 7.47 9.79
C CYS A 111 10.05 7.62 8.26
N VAL A 112 11.18 7.92 7.60
CA VAL A 112 11.25 7.98 6.13
C VAL A 112 10.93 6.62 5.52
N LEU A 113 11.58 5.54 5.97
CA LEU A 113 11.35 4.19 5.48
C LEU A 113 9.87 3.78 5.57
N VAL A 114 9.23 4.03 6.70
CA VAL A 114 7.81 3.73 6.89
C VAL A 114 6.94 4.62 5.99
N SER A 115 7.26 5.92 5.86
CA SER A 115 6.47 6.86 5.06
C SER A 115 6.55 6.59 3.56
N LEU A 116 7.67 6.03 3.07
CA LEU A 116 7.78 5.55 1.68
C LEU A 116 6.71 4.49 1.36
N GLY A 117 6.17 3.82 2.37
CA GLY A 117 5.02 2.95 2.25
C GLY A 117 3.80 3.58 1.56
N ALA A 118 3.62 4.89 1.61
CA ALA A 118 2.53 5.58 0.92
C ALA A 118 2.56 5.40 -0.62
N PHE A 119 3.69 4.99 -1.18
CA PHE A 119 3.79 4.65 -2.60
C PHE A 119 3.41 3.19 -2.90
N TYR A 120 3.17 2.34 -1.90
CA TYR A 120 2.70 0.97 -2.12
C TYR A 120 1.26 0.91 -2.66
N PRO A 121 0.26 1.56 -2.03
CA PRO A 121 -1.13 1.48 -2.49
C PRO A 121 -1.35 1.92 -3.95
N PRO A 122 -0.73 3.01 -4.47
CA PRO A 122 -0.86 3.39 -5.87
C PRO A 122 -0.61 2.29 -6.91
N GLY A 123 0.23 1.29 -6.62
CA GLY A 123 0.41 0.14 -7.53
C GLY A 123 -0.89 -0.62 -7.80
N TRP A 124 -1.77 -0.72 -6.81
CA TRP A 124 -3.10 -1.32 -6.97
C TRP A 124 -4.02 -0.47 -7.84
N LEU A 125 -3.93 0.85 -7.74
CA LEU A 125 -4.70 1.75 -8.60
C LEU A 125 -4.24 1.65 -10.06
N VAL A 126 -2.92 1.53 -10.29
CA VAL A 126 -2.34 1.27 -11.61
C VAL A 126 -2.88 -0.03 -12.19
N LEU A 127 -2.91 -1.12 -11.40
CA LEU A 127 -3.49 -2.39 -11.84
C LEU A 127 -5.00 -2.24 -12.13
N ALA A 128 -5.76 -1.63 -11.23
CA ALA A 128 -7.19 -1.43 -11.39
C ALA A 128 -7.55 -0.68 -12.67
N TRP A 129 -6.70 0.24 -13.11
CA TRP A 129 -6.92 1.00 -14.33
C TRP A 129 -6.41 0.31 -15.58
N LEU A 130 -5.25 -0.36 -15.52
CA LEU A 130 -4.56 -0.86 -16.71
C LEU A 130 -4.88 -2.32 -17.04
N ILE A 131 -5.37 -3.13 -16.10
CA ILE A 131 -5.72 -4.54 -16.36
C ILE A 131 -6.64 -4.67 -17.58
N PRO A 132 -7.74 -3.89 -17.74
CA PRO A 132 -8.63 -4.01 -18.90
C PRO A 132 -7.94 -3.76 -20.25
N TYR A 133 -6.85 -2.99 -20.25
CA TYR A 133 -6.14 -2.58 -21.47
C TYR A 133 -4.97 -3.49 -21.82
N TRP A 134 -4.20 -3.93 -20.82
CA TRP A 134 -2.90 -4.60 -21.02
C TRP A 134 -2.83 -6.01 -20.43
N GLY A 135 -3.87 -6.44 -19.72
CA GLY A 135 -3.90 -7.74 -19.06
C GLY A 135 -3.00 -7.79 -17.81
N LEU A 136 -3.33 -8.68 -16.88
CA LEU A 136 -2.60 -8.79 -15.62
C LEU A 136 -1.16 -9.30 -15.82
N ASP A 137 -0.96 -10.24 -16.74
CA ASP A 137 0.35 -10.91 -16.94
C ASP A 137 1.44 -9.92 -17.36
N ARG A 138 1.10 -8.96 -18.24
CA ARG A 138 2.02 -7.90 -18.67
C ARG A 138 2.31 -6.90 -17.56
N LEU A 139 1.35 -6.65 -16.68
CA LEU A 139 1.43 -5.61 -15.65
C LEU A 139 2.10 -6.08 -14.37
N ARG A 140 1.98 -7.37 -14.02
CA ARG A 140 2.41 -7.91 -12.72
C ARG A 140 3.85 -7.56 -12.40
N GLY A 141 4.80 -7.95 -13.25
CA GLY A 141 6.22 -7.73 -13.03
C GLY A 141 6.58 -6.24 -12.89
N PRO A 142 6.21 -5.37 -13.85
CA PRO A 142 6.48 -3.94 -13.75
C PRO A 142 5.90 -3.29 -12.50
N VAL A 143 4.65 -3.57 -12.14
CA VAL A 143 4.02 -2.97 -10.96
C VAL A 143 4.65 -3.51 -9.66
N GLU A 144 4.95 -4.80 -9.61
CA GLU A 144 5.59 -5.42 -8.46
C GLU A 144 6.95 -4.77 -8.15
N TRP A 145 7.81 -4.60 -9.16
CA TRP A 145 9.13 -4.03 -8.98
C TRP A 145 9.14 -2.50 -8.85
N SER A 146 8.13 -1.81 -9.41
CA SER A 146 8.06 -0.34 -9.33
C SER A 146 7.35 0.14 -8.07
N PHE A 147 6.42 -0.64 -7.51
CA PHE A 147 5.59 -0.23 -6.38
C PHE A 147 5.69 -1.21 -5.20
N PHE A 148 5.34 -2.47 -5.39
CA PHE A 148 5.08 -3.36 -4.25
C PHE A 148 6.35 -3.74 -3.48
N VAL A 149 7.36 -4.26 -4.18
CA VAL A 149 8.63 -4.70 -3.57
C VAL A 149 9.39 -3.54 -2.91
N PRO A 150 9.67 -2.41 -3.58
CA PRO A 150 10.48 -1.36 -2.97
C PRO A 150 9.77 -0.70 -1.78
N PHE A 151 8.49 -0.38 -1.90
CA PHE A 151 7.78 0.39 -0.87
C PHE A 151 7.21 -0.51 0.24
N GLY A 152 6.75 -1.72 -0.10
CA GLY A 152 6.40 -2.73 0.89
C GLY A 152 7.64 -3.17 1.68
N GLY A 153 8.75 -3.38 0.99
CA GLY A 153 10.05 -3.67 1.60
C GLY A 153 10.52 -2.55 2.53
N ALA A 154 10.40 -1.28 2.12
CA ALA A 154 10.76 -0.13 2.96
C ALA A 154 9.95 -0.08 4.27
N ILE A 155 8.64 -0.34 4.23
CA ILE A 155 7.82 -0.45 5.44
C ILE A 155 8.34 -1.57 6.35
N ILE A 156 8.54 -2.77 5.80
CA ILE A 156 8.99 -3.94 6.56
C ILE A 156 10.33 -3.66 7.24
N VAL A 157 11.30 -3.12 6.49
CA VAL A 157 12.62 -2.72 7.02
C VAL A 157 12.48 -1.62 8.08
N GLY A 158 11.60 -0.64 7.88
CA GLY A 158 11.34 0.41 8.87
C GLY A 158 10.76 -0.13 10.19
N ILE A 159 9.81 -1.06 10.12
CA ILE A 159 9.17 -1.68 11.30
C ILE A 159 10.17 -2.57 12.04
N TRP A 160 10.82 -3.51 11.34
CA TRP A 160 11.80 -4.39 11.96
C TRP A 160 13.02 -3.63 12.47
N GLY A 161 13.48 -2.61 11.73
CA GLY A 161 14.53 -1.70 12.17
C GLY A 161 14.17 -0.97 13.47
N THR A 162 12.91 -0.57 13.62
CA THR A 162 12.40 0.03 14.87
C THR A 162 12.45 -0.96 16.04
N VAL A 163 12.02 -2.22 15.82
CA VAL A 163 12.07 -3.29 16.83
C VAL A 163 13.51 -3.57 17.26
N VAL A 164 14.42 -3.73 16.29
CA VAL A 164 15.84 -4.00 16.56
C VAL A 164 16.48 -2.83 17.29
N ALA A 165 16.28 -1.59 16.84
CA ALA A 165 16.82 -0.40 17.48
C ALA A 165 16.36 -0.29 18.94
N TRP A 166 15.08 -0.56 19.20
CA TRP A 166 14.54 -0.59 20.55
C TRP A 166 15.19 -1.68 21.42
N ALA A 167 15.32 -2.90 20.91
CA ALA A 167 15.94 -4.00 21.63
C ALA A 167 17.39 -3.69 22.03
N LEU A 168 18.16 -3.09 21.10
CA LEU A 168 19.54 -2.68 21.35
C LEU A 168 19.65 -1.59 22.44
N THR A 169 18.76 -0.59 22.44
CA THR A 169 18.77 0.44 23.49
C THR A 169 18.42 -0.12 24.88
N ARG A 170 17.54 -1.13 24.97
CA ARG A 170 17.28 -1.84 26.23
C ARG A 170 18.45 -2.69 26.69
N GLY A 171 19.12 -3.39 25.77
CA GLY A 171 20.30 -4.18 26.07
C GLY A 171 21.45 -3.34 26.62
N ALA A 172 21.70 -2.17 26.03
CA ALA A 172 22.71 -1.22 26.49
C ALA A 172 22.41 -0.69 27.90
N ARG A 173 21.14 -0.34 28.19
CA ARG A 173 20.72 0.12 29.53
C ARG A 173 20.85 -0.93 30.62
N ARG A 174 20.67 -2.23 30.30
CA ARG A 174 20.85 -3.32 31.26
C ARG A 174 22.32 -3.57 31.61
N LYS A 175 23.24 -3.45 30.65
CA LYS A 175 24.69 -3.63 30.89
C LYS A 175 25.34 -2.49 31.69
N GLY A 176 24.73 -1.30 31.72
CA GLY A 176 25.25 -0.12 32.41
C GLY A 176 24.77 0.07 33.87
N ARG A 177 24.04 -0.89 34.45
CA ARG A 177 23.69 -0.85 35.89
C ARG A 177 24.76 -1.60 36.69
N PRO A 178 25.57 -0.92 37.54
CA PRO A 178 26.40 -1.63 38.51
C PRO A 178 25.49 -2.36 39.51
N SER A 179 25.86 -3.61 39.83
CA SER A 179 25.24 -4.46 40.87
C SER A 179 25.55 -3.93 42.26
#